data_AF-A0A093Q874-F1
#
_entry.id   AF-A0A093Q874-F1
#
_cell.length_a   1.000
_cell.length_b   1.000
_cell.length_c   1.000
_cell.angle_alpha   90.00
_cell.angle_beta   90.00
_cell.angle_gamma   90.00
#
_symmetry.space_group_name_H-M   'P 1'
#
loop_
_entity.id
_entity.type
_entity.pdbx_description
1 polymer ?
#
loop_
_entity_poly.entity_id
_entity_poly.type
_entity_poly.pdbx_seq_one_letter_code
_entity_poly.pdbx_strand_id
1 'polypeptide(L)'
;GGPARPLCLLLDDNFYYQSMRYEVYQLARKYSLGFCQLFLDCPLECCLQRNRLRSDPVPEQTIHLMARKIEMPDLKKNAWEQHSLILRSSDCISEDNEQIINLLATALENPARPNEEDTEQKDTDRAICAASAVHQADQACRRVISQAMKDARDKNVPPSEMKSLAEELNKLKAEFLEDLRQGKTLKTQNSDPATSVISSFQREATNVVNKYI
;
A
#
# COMPACT_ATOMS: atom_id res chain seq x y z
N GLY A 1 -11.56 41.96 -7.08
CA GLY A 1 -10.85 40.81 -7.68
C GLY A 1 -11.88 39.78 -8.05
N GLY A 2 -11.90 39.30 -9.30
CA GLY A 2 -12.82 38.24 -9.69
C GLY A 2 -12.56 36.96 -8.89
N PRO A 3 -13.54 36.06 -8.76
CA PRO A 3 -13.34 34.78 -8.08
C PRO A 3 -12.18 34.03 -8.75
N ALA A 4 -11.29 33.46 -7.93
CA ALA A 4 -10.23 32.60 -8.42
C ALA A 4 -10.85 31.44 -9.21
N ARG A 5 -10.37 31.20 -10.43
CA ARG A 5 -10.84 30.07 -11.24
C ARG A 5 -10.44 28.76 -10.55
N PRO A 6 -11.33 27.75 -10.51
CA PRO A 6 -11.00 26.48 -9.89
C PRO A 6 -9.86 25.80 -10.65
N LEU A 7 -8.89 25.26 -9.91
CA LEU A 7 -7.82 24.41 -10.46
C LEU A 7 -8.37 22.99 -10.65
N CYS A 8 -8.32 22.48 -11.88
CA CYS A 8 -8.69 21.09 -12.18
C CYS A 8 -7.41 20.25 -12.32
N LEU A 9 -7.39 19.09 -11.67
CA LEU A 9 -6.33 18.09 -11.82
C LEU A 9 -6.90 16.92 -12.63
N LEU A 10 -6.38 16.74 -13.85
CA LEU A 10 -6.74 15.59 -14.68
C LEU A 10 -5.69 14.50 -14.49
N LEU A 11 -6.13 13.33 -14.04
CA LEU A 11 -5.30 12.13 -13.96
C LEU A 11 -5.62 11.25 -15.17
N ASP A 12 -4.68 11.18 -16.11
CA ASP A 12 -4.79 10.34 -17.30
C ASP A 12 -4.08 9.01 -17.07
N ASP A 13 -4.84 8.02 -16.63
CA ASP A 13 -4.39 6.64 -16.42
C ASP A 13 -5.55 5.68 -16.73
N ASN A 14 -5.24 4.40 -16.93
CA ASN A 14 -6.23 3.36 -17.22
C ASN A 14 -7.10 3.03 -16.01
N PHE A 15 -6.63 3.33 -14.78
CA PHE A 15 -7.35 3.08 -13.52
C PHE A 15 -8.04 1.71 -13.46
N TYR A 16 -7.23 0.70 -13.77
CA TYR A 16 -7.65 -0.64 -14.12
C TYR A 16 -8.47 -1.34 -13.03
N TYR A 17 -8.04 -1.20 -11.78
CA TYR A 17 -8.72 -1.73 -10.60
C TYR A 17 -9.46 -0.62 -9.86
N GLN A 18 -10.60 -0.96 -9.25
CA GLN A 18 -11.37 -0.08 -8.38
C GLN A 18 -10.52 0.48 -7.24
N SER A 19 -9.59 -0.31 -6.68
CA SER A 19 -8.69 0.14 -5.61
C SER A 19 -7.83 1.34 -6.03
N MET A 20 -7.36 1.37 -7.27
CA MET A 20 -6.57 2.49 -7.81
C MET A 20 -7.39 3.78 -7.82
N ARG A 21 -8.67 3.70 -8.23
CA ARG A 21 -9.59 4.85 -8.21
C ARG A 21 -9.94 5.28 -6.78
N TYR A 22 -10.09 4.30 -5.89
CA TYR A 22 -10.39 4.55 -4.49
C TYR A 22 -9.25 5.29 -3.77
N GLU A 23 -7.99 4.99 -4.07
CA GLU A 23 -6.83 5.73 -3.55
C GLU A 23 -6.87 7.22 -3.94
N VAL A 24 -7.22 7.52 -5.20
CA VAL A 24 -7.41 8.90 -5.65
C VAL A 24 -8.57 9.57 -4.92
N TYR A 25 -9.70 8.86 -4.76
CA TYR A 25 -10.83 9.36 -3.99
C TYR A 25 -10.46 9.64 -2.53
N GLN A 26 -9.67 8.79 -1.88
CA GLN A 26 -9.16 9.02 -0.52
C GLN A 26 -8.30 10.30 -0.45
N LEU A 27 -7.49 10.56 -1.47
CA LEU A 27 -6.73 11.80 -1.55
C LEU A 27 -7.65 13.01 -1.69
N ALA A 28 -8.65 12.93 -2.57
CA ALA A 28 -9.65 13.98 -2.72
C ALA A 28 -10.36 14.26 -1.40
N ARG A 29 -10.76 13.22 -0.67
CA ARG A 29 -11.35 13.35 0.67
C ARG A 29 -10.43 14.03 1.67
N LYS A 30 -9.17 13.61 1.73
CA LYS A 30 -8.16 14.16 2.66
C LYS A 30 -8.02 15.68 2.53
N TYR A 31 -8.11 16.18 1.30
CA TYR A 31 -7.96 17.59 0.99
C TYR A 31 -9.28 18.31 0.71
N SER A 32 -10.42 17.67 0.99
CA SER A 32 -11.76 18.23 0.74
C SER A 32 -11.96 18.71 -0.69
N LEU A 33 -11.49 17.92 -1.66
CA LEU A 33 -11.57 18.23 -3.09
C LEU A 33 -12.82 17.64 -3.72
N GLY A 34 -13.31 18.30 -4.77
CA GLY A 34 -14.25 17.70 -5.71
C GLY A 34 -13.63 16.49 -6.41
N PHE A 35 -14.41 15.42 -6.58
CA PHE A 35 -13.97 14.20 -7.25
C PHE A 35 -15.05 13.72 -8.22
N CYS A 36 -14.63 13.38 -9.43
CA CYS A 36 -15.45 12.70 -10.42
C CYS A 36 -14.60 11.78 -11.29
N GLN A 37 -15.26 10.86 -11.99
CA GLN A 37 -14.64 9.86 -12.84
C GLN A 37 -15.23 9.94 -14.24
N LEU A 38 -14.37 9.98 -15.25
CA LEU A 38 -14.75 9.78 -16.64
C LEU A 38 -14.27 8.39 -17.05
N PHE A 39 -15.21 7.48 -17.30
CA PHE A 39 -14.89 6.14 -17.77
C PHE A 39 -15.15 6.05 -19.27
N LEU A 40 -14.09 5.84 -20.05
CA LEU A 40 -14.17 5.74 -21.51
C LEU A 40 -14.38 4.28 -21.91
N ASP A 41 -15.63 3.91 -22.13
CA ASP A 41 -16.02 2.57 -22.57
C ASP A 41 -15.82 2.43 -24.08
N CYS A 42 -14.91 1.55 -24.50
CA CYS A 42 -14.58 1.35 -25.90
C CYS A 42 -14.64 -0.15 -26.24
N PRO A 43 -15.34 -0.55 -27.32
CA PRO A 43 -15.37 -1.93 -27.76
C PRO A 43 -13.96 -2.48 -28.00
N LEU A 44 -13.73 -3.72 -27.55
CA LEU A 44 -12.42 -4.40 -27.66
C LEU A 44 -11.86 -4.38 -29.09
N GLU A 45 -12.71 -4.62 -30.10
CA GLU A 45 -12.29 -4.61 -31.51
C GLU A 45 -11.76 -3.23 -31.93
N CYS A 46 -12.41 -2.14 -31.48
CA CYS A 46 -11.94 -0.79 -31.72
C CYS A 46 -10.61 -0.51 -30.99
N CYS A 47 -10.45 -0.98 -29.76
CA CYS A 47 -9.20 -0.88 -29.01
C CYS A 47 -8.05 -1.59 -29.73
N LEU A 48 -8.27 -2.81 -30.23
CA LEU A 48 -7.28 -3.58 -30.99
C LEU A 48 -6.93 -2.89 -32.31
N GLN A 49 -7.93 -2.41 -33.05
CA GLN A 49 -7.70 -1.66 -34.29
C GLN A 49 -6.86 -0.41 -34.05
N ARG A 50 -7.21 0.40 -33.03
CA ARG A 50 -6.46 1.60 -32.66
C ARG A 50 -5.06 1.26 -32.19
N ASN A 51 -4.88 0.17 -31.44
CA ASN A 51 -3.57 -0.26 -30.97
C ASN A 51 -2.61 -0.57 -32.13
N ARG A 52 -3.08 -1.26 -33.18
CA ARG A 52 -2.26 -1.55 -34.37
C ARG A 52 -1.77 -0.29 -35.11
N LEU A 53 -2.44 0.85 -34.92
CA LEU A 53 -2.08 2.13 -35.53
C LEU A 53 -1.16 2.99 -34.65
N ARG A 54 -0.86 2.57 -33.42
CA ARG A 54 0.05 3.31 -32.52
C ARG A 54 1.49 3.19 -33.03
N SER A 55 2.29 4.22 -32.76
CA SER A 55 3.73 4.19 -33.02
C SER A 55 4.45 3.08 -32.24
N ASP A 56 3.97 2.78 -31.03
CA ASP A 56 4.45 1.70 -30.17
C ASP A 56 3.24 0.88 -29.66
N PRO A 57 2.86 -0.19 -30.38
CA PRO A 57 1.71 -1.01 -30.01
C PRO A 57 2.03 -1.93 -28.84
N VAL A 58 1.09 -2.08 -27.91
CA VAL A 58 1.19 -3.11 -26.87
C VAL A 58 0.77 -4.48 -27.40
N PRO A 59 1.23 -5.61 -26.82
CA PRO A 59 0.76 -6.93 -27.23
C PRO A 59 -0.76 -7.06 -27.16
N GLU A 60 -1.39 -7.62 -28.19
CA GLU A 60 -2.85 -7.77 -28.25
C GLU A 60 -3.39 -8.60 -27.07
N GLN A 61 -2.63 -9.59 -26.59
CA GLN A 61 -2.98 -10.39 -25.42
C GLN A 61 -3.10 -9.54 -24.15
N THR A 62 -2.31 -8.47 -24.01
CA THR A 62 -2.43 -7.52 -22.90
C THR A 62 -3.76 -6.80 -22.96
N ILE A 63 -4.19 -6.35 -24.14
CA ILE A 63 -5.49 -5.67 -24.32
C ILE A 63 -6.64 -6.63 -24.02
N HIS A 64 -6.58 -7.88 -24.49
CA HIS A 64 -7.57 -8.89 -24.16
C HIS A 64 -7.65 -9.16 -22.65
N LEU A 65 -6.50 -9.26 -21.99
CA LEU A 65 -6.45 -9.43 -20.53
C LEU A 65 -7.04 -8.21 -19.83
N MET A 66 -6.72 -7.01 -20.31
CA MET A 66 -7.24 -5.77 -19.76
C MET A 66 -8.77 -5.74 -19.87
N ALA A 67 -9.33 -5.95 -21.06
CA ALA A 67 -10.78 -5.96 -21.26
C ALA A 67 -11.53 -6.96 -20.37
N ARG A 68 -10.88 -8.07 -19.96
CA ARG A 68 -11.49 -9.09 -19.08
C ARG A 68 -11.50 -8.73 -17.61
N LYS A 69 -10.53 -7.95 -17.11
CA LYS A 69 -10.46 -7.61 -15.68
C LYS A 69 -10.61 -6.12 -15.35
N ILE A 70 -10.79 -5.25 -16.34
CA ILE A 70 -11.09 -3.85 -16.06
C ILE A 70 -12.38 -3.76 -15.26
N GLU A 71 -12.32 -3.08 -14.11
CA GLU A 71 -13.45 -2.99 -13.18
C GLU A 71 -14.24 -1.71 -13.46
N MET A 72 -15.46 -1.86 -13.98
CA MET A 72 -16.37 -0.73 -14.25
C MET A 72 -16.73 0.00 -12.95
N PRO A 73 -16.91 1.34 -12.97
CA PRO A 73 -17.50 2.06 -11.85
C PRO A 73 -18.91 1.53 -11.54
N ASP A 74 -19.20 1.29 -10.25
CA ASP A 74 -20.48 0.78 -9.77
C ASP A 74 -21.16 1.80 -8.86
N LEU A 75 -22.01 2.64 -9.48
CA LEU A 75 -22.72 3.73 -8.80
C LEU A 75 -23.75 3.23 -7.78
N LYS A 76 -24.18 1.96 -7.86
CA LYS A 76 -25.19 1.41 -6.94
C LYS A 76 -24.53 0.85 -5.69
N LYS A 77 -23.39 0.18 -5.85
CA LYS A 77 -22.66 -0.45 -4.75
C LYS A 77 -21.76 0.54 -4.02
N ASN A 78 -21.15 1.48 -4.75
CA ASN A 78 -20.12 2.36 -4.23
C ASN A 78 -20.60 3.81 -4.24
N ALA A 79 -21.08 4.30 -3.10
CA ALA A 79 -21.52 5.69 -2.97
C ALA A 79 -20.45 6.72 -3.36
N TRP A 80 -19.16 6.37 -3.19
CA TRP A 80 -18.04 7.23 -3.58
C TRP A 80 -17.82 7.33 -5.09
N GLU A 81 -18.38 6.41 -5.88
CA GLU A 81 -18.35 6.44 -7.34
C GLU A 81 -19.57 7.15 -7.95
N GLN A 82 -20.43 7.79 -7.14
CA GLN A 82 -21.66 8.44 -7.60
C GLN A 82 -21.45 9.49 -8.70
N HIS A 83 -20.31 10.19 -8.70
CA HIS A 83 -19.93 11.15 -9.74
C HIS A 83 -19.09 10.48 -10.82
N SER A 84 -19.60 9.39 -11.40
CA SER A 84 -18.96 8.72 -12.54
C SER A 84 -19.83 8.86 -13.78
N LEU A 85 -19.21 9.26 -14.89
CA LEU A 85 -19.84 9.31 -16.20
C LEU A 85 -19.16 8.29 -17.11
N ILE A 86 -19.96 7.39 -17.68
CA ILE A 86 -19.49 6.38 -18.65
C ILE A 86 -19.78 6.93 -20.05
N LEU A 87 -18.74 7.16 -20.84
CA LEU A 87 -18.83 7.63 -22.21
C LEU A 87 -18.48 6.49 -23.16
N ARG A 88 -19.36 6.18 -24.10
CA ARG A 88 -19.08 5.14 -25.09
C ARG A 88 -18.37 5.73 -26.28
N SER A 89 -17.31 5.05 -26.74
CA SER A 89 -16.50 5.51 -27.87
C SER A 89 -17.25 5.56 -29.21
N SER A 90 -18.45 5.00 -29.30
CA SER A 90 -19.35 5.13 -30.46
C SER A 90 -20.00 6.51 -30.56
N ASP A 91 -20.05 7.23 -29.44
CA ASP A 91 -20.77 8.50 -29.35
C ASP A 91 -19.85 9.59 -29.93
N CYS A 92 -20.37 10.42 -30.84
CA CYS A 92 -19.65 11.62 -31.27
C CYS A 92 -19.56 12.57 -30.08
N ILE A 93 -18.47 12.48 -29.31
CA ILE A 93 -18.19 13.37 -28.19
C ILE A 93 -17.79 14.72 -28.78
N SER A 94 -18.71 15.67 -28.77
CA SER A 94 -18.42 17.08 -29.07
C SER A 94 -17.46 17.65 -28.02
N GLU A 95 -16.65 18.64 -28.41
CA GLU A 95 -15.80 19.41 -27.48
C GLU A 95 -16.64 20.06 -26.36
N ASP A 96 -17.89 20.40 -26.67
CA ASP A 96 -18.87 20.98 -25.73
C ASP A 96 -19.83 19.92 -25.16
N ASN A 97 -19.31 18.75 -24.77
CA ASN A 97 -20.17 17.73 -24.15
C ASN A 97 -20.69 18.22 -22.78
N GLU A 98 -21.95 18.67 -22.77
CA GLU A 98 -22.64 19.17 -21.57
C GLU A 98 -22.60 18.18 -20.39
N GLN A 99 -22.57 16.86 -20.65
CA GLN A 99 -22.51 15.87 -19.59
C GLN A 99 -21.20 15.96 -18.79
N ILE A 100 -20.08 16.24 -19.48
CA ILE A 100 -18.77 16.40 -18.84
C ILE A 100 -18.75 17.71 -18.04
N ILE A 101 -19.26 18.79 -18.63
CA ILE A 101 -19.34 20.11 -17.96
C ILE A 101 -20.19 20.01 -16.68
N ASN A 102 -21.36 19.37 -16.76
CA ASN A 102 -22.25 19.15 -15.62
C ASN A 102 -21.61 18.26 -14.56
N LEU A 103 -20.86 17.23 -14.95
CA LEU A 103 -20.14 16.36 -14.02
C LEU A 103 -19.08 17.16 -13.24
N LEU A 104 -18.29 17.97 -13.93
CA LEU A 104 -17.26 18.80 -13.31
C LEU A 104 -17.86 19.83 -12.36
N ALA A 105 -18.93 20.52 -12.77
CA ALA A 105 -19.65 21.46 -11.91
C ALA A 105 -20.19 20.78 -10.65
N THR A 106 -20.87 19.64 -10.82
CA THR A 106 -21.41 18.85 -9.70
C THR A 106 -20.31 18.42 -8.73
N ALA A 107 -19.16 17.97 -9.23
CA ALA A 107 -18.03 17.56 -8.40
C ALA A 107 -17.42 18.74 -7.61
N LEU A 108 -17.32 19.92 -8.23
CA LEU A 108 -16.82 21.14 -7.59
C LEU A 108 -17.75 21.63 -6.46
N GLU A 109 -19.07 21.52 -6.65
CA GLU A 109 -20.07 21.91 -5.65
C GLU A 109 -20.19 20.91 -4.50
N ASN A 110 -19.75 19.66 -4.72
CA ASN A 110 -19.87 18.55 -3.75
C ASN A 110 -18.50 17.95 -3.40
N PRO A 111 -17.63 18.68 -2.67
CA PRO A 111 -16.33 18.18 -2.26
C PRO A 111 -16.45 16.96 -1.35
N ALA A 112 -15.58 15.98 -1.56
CA ALA A 112 -15.54 14.77 -0.77
C ALA A 112 -15.04 15.09 0.64
N ARG A 113 -15.81 14.73 1.68
CA ARG A 113 -15.46 15.10 3.06
C ARG A 113 -14.48 14.10 3.69
N PRO A 114 -13.52 14.56 4.51
CA PRO A 114 -12.76 13.67 5.39
C PRO A 114 -13.73 12.89 6.31
N ASN A 115 -13.51 11.59 6.52
CA ASN A 115 -14.13 10.88 7.65
C ASN A 115 -13.17 11.07 8.82
N GLU A 116 -13.62 11.71 9.90
CA GLU A 116 -12.84 11.84 11.13
C GLU A 116 -12.54 10.45 11.74
N GLU A 117 -13.45 9.48 11.58
CA GLU A 117 -13.34 8.11 12.12
C GLU A 117 -12.31 7.20 11.39
N ASP A 118 -12.09 7.39 10.10
CA ASP A 118 -11.26 6.47 9.29
C ASP A 118 -9.75 6.70 9.49
N THR A 119 -9.36 7.90 9.95
CA THR A 119 -7.97 8.21 10.32
C THR A 119 -7.59 7.62 11.69
N GLU A 120 -8.45 7.76 12.70
CA GLU A 120 -8.18 7.22 14.03
C GLU A 120 -8.25 5.68 14.04
N GLN A 121 -9.21 5.09 13.33
CA GLN A 121 -9.33 3.63 13.25
C GLN A 121 -8.15 3.02 12.46
N LYS A 122 -7.70 3.62 11.36
CA LYS A 122 -6.53 3.12 10.61
C LYS A 122 -5.22 3.27 11.38
N ASP A 123 -5.04 4.36 12.13
CA ASP A 123 -3.84 4.54 12.94
C ASP A 123 -3.83 3.64 14.17
N THR A 124 -5.00 3.38 14.79
CA THR A 124 -5.13 2.38 15.85
C THR A 124 -4.95 0.96 15.32
N ASP A 125 -5.52 0.61 14.17
CA ASP A 125 -5.33 -0.69 13.54
C ASP A 125 -3.86 -0.92 13.13
N ARG A 126 -3.18 0.12 12.60
CA ARG A 126 -1.72 0.09 12.35
C ARG A 126 -0.93 -0.08 13.64
N ALA A 127 -1.31 0.62 14.71
CA ALA A 127 -0.66 0.47 16.02
C ALA A 127 -0.88 -0.94 16.61
N ILE A 128 -2.06 -1.52 16.43
CA ILE A 128 -2.39 -2.90 16.85
C ILE A 128 -1.61 -3.93 16.02
N CYS A 129 -1.52 -3.75 14.70
CA CYS A 129 -0.68 -4.59 13.84
C CYS A 129 0.81 -4.49 14.22
N ALA A 130 1.31 -3.28 14.49
CA ALA A 130 2.68 -3.07 14.96
C ALA A 130 2.91 -3.72 16.34
N ALA A 131 1.95 -3.60 17.27
CA ALA A 131 2.01 -4.25 18.58
C ALA A 131 2.01 -5.78 18.46
N SER A 132 1.21 -6.33 17.54
CA SER A 132 1.19 -7.77 17.21
C SER A 132 2.53 -8.24 16.64
N ALA A 133 3.10 -7.50 15.69
CA ALA A 133 4.41 -7.80 15.10
C ALA A 133 5.54 -7.74 16.13
N VAL A 134 5.58 -6.71 16.98
CA VAL A 134 6.56 -6.57 18.07
C VAL A 134 6.41 -7.70 19.09
N HIS A 135 5.18 -8.11 19.40
CA HIS A 135 4.95 -9.22 20.32
C HIS A 135 5.44 -10.55 19.75
N GLN A 136 5.15 -10.83 18.46
CA GLN A 136 5.66 -12.02 17.78
C GLN A 136 7.19 -12.01 17.69
N ALA A 137 7.78 -10.85 17.40
CA ALA A 137 9.23 -10.66 17.37
C ALA A 137 9.88 -10.91 18.76
N ASP A 138 9.31 -10.40 19.86
CA ASP A 138 9.82 -10.66 21.21
C ASP A 138 9.75 -12.16 21.54
N GLN A 139 8.65 -12.82 21.19
CA GLN A 139 8.51 -14.25 21.43
C GLN A 139 9.55 -15.06 20.64
N ALA A 140 9.80 -14.71 19.37
CA ALA A 140 10.85 -15.33 18.55
C ALA A 140 12.25 -15.07 19.13
N CYS A 141 12.55 -13.83 19.52
CA CYS A 141 13.85 -13.48 20.11
C CYS A 141 14.11 -14.27 21.39
N ARG A 142 13.11 -14.43 22.27
CA ARG A 142 13.24 -15.24 23.50
C ARG A 142 13.60 -16.69 23.17
N ARG A 143 12.97 -17.29 22.16
CA ARG A 143 13.29 -18.67 21.72
C ARG A 143 14.74 -18.78 21.23
N VAL A 144 15.19 -17.83 20.40
CA VAL A 144 16.57 -17.79 19.89
C VAL A 144 17.57 -17.64 21.04
N ILE A 145 17.33 -16.73 21.99
CA ILE A 145 18.18 -16.55 23.17
C ILE A 145 18.21 -17.81 24.03
N SER A 146 17.06 -18.46 24.26
CA SER A 146 17.03 -19.71 25.03
C SER A 146 17.84 -20.81 24.35
N GLN A 147 17.77 -20.93 23.03
CA GLN A 147 18.57 -21.90 22.27
C GLN A 147 20.06 -21.56 22.34
N ALA A 148 20.45 -20.31 22.08
CA ALA A 148 21.82 -19.83 22.20
C ALA A 148 22.44 -20.11 23.59
N MET A 149 21.68 -19.86 24.65
CA MET A 149 22.09 -20.12 26.02
C MET A 149 22.17 -21.61 26.36
N LYS A 150 21.44 -22.47 25.64
CA LYS A 150 21.56 -23.93 25.75
C LYS A 150 22.81 -24.41 25.03
N ASP A 151 23.03 -23.96 23.79
CA ASP A 151 24.19 -24.34 22.97
C ASP A 151 25.51 -23.92 23.62
N ALA A 152 25.56 -22.73 24.23
CA ALA A 152 26.73 -22.27 24.98
C ALA A 152 27.01 -23.14 26.22
N ARG A 153 25.97 -23.59 26.93
CA ARG A 153 26.11 -24.54 28.05
C ARG A 153 26.61 -25.89 27.59
N ASP A 154 26.08 -26.42 26.50
CA ASP A 154 26.49 -27.69 25.92
C ASP A 154 27.96 -27.65 25.44
N LYS A 155 28.47 -26.45 25.16
CA LYS A 155 29.88 -26.18 24.81
C LYS A 155 30.78 -25.84 26.02
N ASN A 156 30.29 -26.02 27.25
CA ASN A 156 31.03 -25.80 28.50
C ASN A 156 31.53 -24.35 28.71
N VAL A 157 30.80 -23.35 28.21
CA VAL A 157 31.11 -21.93 28.51
C VAL A 157 31.03 -21.68 30.02
N PRO A 158 32.04 -21.02 30.63
CA PRO A 158 32.10 -20.86 32.08
C PRO A 158 30.97 -19.96 32.61
N PRO A 159 30.53 -20.13 33.87
CA PRO A 159 29.38 -19.40 34.43
C PRO A 159 29.49 -17.87 34.40
N SER A 160 30.71 -17.33 34.51
CA SER A 160 30.99 -15.88 34.40
C SER A 160 30.70 -15.35 32.99
N GLU A 161 31.09 -16.11 31.97
CA GLU A 161 30.87 -15.77 30.56
C GLU A 161 29.43 -16.02 30.13
N MET A 162 28.79 -17.05 30.68
CA MET A 162 27.35 -17.29 30.51
C MET A 162 26.51 -16.09 30.97
N LYS A 163 26.95 -15.40 32.04
CA LYS A 163 26.28 -14.19 32.51
C LYS A 163 26.45 -13.03 31.53
N SER A 164 27.68 -12.78 31.07
CA SER A 164 27.98 -11.74 30.09
C SER A 164 27.28 -11.98 28.74
N LEU A 165 27.24 -13.22 28.28
CA LEU A 165 26.50 -13.63 27.09
C LEU A 165 24.99 -13.34 27.22
N ALA A 166 24.39 -13.66 28.37
CA ALA A 166 22.98 -13.36 28.62
C ALA A 166 22.69 -11.86 28.60
N GLU A 167 23.59 -11.04 29.15
CA GLU A 167 23.47 -9.58 29.16
C GLU A 167 23.58 -9.00 27.74
N GLU A 168 24.55 -9.46 26.93
CA GLU A 168 24.68 -9.05 25.52
C GLU A 168 23.47 -9.44 24.67
N LEU A 169 22.97 -10.67 24.83
CA LEU A 169 21.80 -11.16 24.08
C LEU A 169 20.51 -10.40 24.45
N ASN A 170 20.32 -10.08 25.72
CA ASN A 170 19.17 -9.28 26.16
C ASN A 170 19.25 -7.82 25.69
N LYS A 171 20.47 -7.25 25.66
CA LYS A 171 20.70 -5.91 25.12
C LYS A 171 20.39 -5.86 23.62
N LEU A 172 20.90 -6.82 22.85
CA LEU A 172 20.62 -6.94 21.41
C LEU A 172 19.10 -7.06 21.15
N LYS A 173 18.39 -7.86 21.94
CA LYS A 173 16.93 -7.96 21.85
C LYS A 173 16.25 -6.63 22.10
N ALA A 174 16.68 -5.88 23.13
CA ALA A 174 16.07 -4.60 23.47
C ALA A 174 16.23 -3.59 22.33
N GLU A 175 17.44 -3.49 21.76
CA GLU A 175 17.74 -2.61 20.61
C GLU A 175 16.90 -3.01 19.39
N PHE A 176 16.85 -4.30 19.08
CA PHE A 176 16.07 -4.83 17.95
C PHE A 176 14.57 -4.56 18.06
N LEU A 177 13.98 -4.71 19.25
CA LEU A 177 12.56 -4.42 19.47
C LEU A 177 12.25 -2.92 19.43
N GLU A 178 13.18 -2.06 19.85
CA GLU A 178 13.04 -0.61 19.72
C GLU A 178 13.10 -0.15 18.26
N ASP A 179 14.01 -0.71 17.46
CA ASP A 179 14.08 -0.40 16.03
C ASP A 179 12.81 -0.83 15.28
N LEU A 180 12.23 -1.99 15.67
CA LEU A 180 10.94 -2.46 15.17
C LEU A 180 9.78 -1.52 15.55
N ARG A 181 9.75 -1.01 16.79
CA ARG A 181 8.75 -0.02 17.25
C ARG A 181 8.86 1.31 16.51
N GLN A 182 10.07 1.72 16.15
CA GLN A 182 10.35 2.96 15.41
C GLN A 182 10.22 2.80 13.88
N GLY A 183 9.95 1.58 13.39
CA GLY A 183 9.89 1.29 11.95
C GLY A 183 11.22 1.46 11.22
N LYS A 184 12.35 1.42 11.93
CA LYS A 184 13.67 1.77 11.40
C LYS A 184 14.40 0.63 10.66
N THR A 185 13.85 -0.59 10.60
CA THR A 185 14.58 -1.74 10.05
C THR A 185 14.12 -2.17 8.65
N LEU A 186 14.90 -1.65 7.69
CA LEU A 186 15.41 -2.26 6.45
C LEU A 186 14.46 -2.63 5.28
N LYS A 187 14.63 -1.82 4.23
CA LYS A 187 14.50 -2.17 2.80
C LYS A 187 15.08 -3.57 2.54
N THR A 188 14.21 -4.57 2.43
CA THR A 188 14.60 -5.89 1.92
C THR A 188 13.52 -6.35 0.95
N GLN A 189 13.96 -6.66 -0.27
CA GLN A 189 13.07 -6.99 -1.38
C GLN A 189 12.30 -8.28 -1.10
N ASN A 190 11.01 -8.26 -1.46
CA ASN A 190 10.15 -9.42 -1.76
C ASN A 190 10.37 -10.68 -0.91
N SER A 191 10.01 -10.63 0.37
CA SER A 191 9.51 -11.78 1.13
C SER A 191 8.75 -11.26 2.37
N ASP A 192 7.94 -12.13 2.98
CA ASP A 192 7.15 -11.82 4.18
C ASP A 192 8.00 -11.08 5.26
N PRO A 193 7.68 -9.82 5.60
CA PRO A 193 8.52 -8.96 6.44
C PRO A 193 8.84 -9.57 7.81
N ALA A 194 7.91 -10.34 8.38
CA ALA A 194 8.13 -10.99 9.67
C ALA A 194 9.27 -12.03 9.61
N THR A 195 9.35 -12.77 8.49
CA THR A 195 10.33 -13.86 8.33
C THR A 195 11.74 -13.30 8.04
N SER A 196 11.82 -12.23 7.23
CA SER A 196 13.09 -11.55 6.94
C SER A 196 13.70 -10.92 8.19
N VAL A 197 12.87 -10.32 9.06
CA VAL A 197 13.33 -9.60 10.26
C VAL A 197 13.86 -10.56 11.33
N ILE A 198 13.20 -11.70 11.55
CA ILE A 198 13.67 -12.73 12.51
C ILE A 198 15.01 -13.33 12.08
N SER A 199 15.24 -13.50 10.77
CA SER A 199 16.51 -14.03 10.25
C SER A 199 17.72 -13.13 10.55
N SER A 200 17.52 -11.80 10.58
CA SER A 200 18.57 -10.84 10.92
C SER A 200 18.97 -10.94 12.39
N PHE A 201 17.99 -11.01 13.29
CA PHE A 201 18.24 -11.20 14.73
C PHE A 201 18.98 -12.51 15.00
N GLN A 202 18.58 -13.59 14.34
CA GLN A 202 19.22 -14.89 14.51
C GLN A 202 20.69 -14.88 14.09
N ARG A 203 21.03 -14.17 13.00
CA ARG A 203 22.43 -13.99 12.55
C ARG A 203 23.25 -13.20 13.56
N GLU A 204 22.73 -12.10 14.08
CA GLU A 204 23.43 -11.28 15.07
C GLU A 204 23.60 -11.99 16.40
N ALA A 205 22.57 -12.72 16.87
CA ALA A 205 22.66 -13.55 18.07
C ALA A 205 23.73 -14.64 17.93
N THR A 206 23.84 -15.26 16.75
CA THR A 206 24.89 -16.25 16.45
C THR A 206 26.29 -15.62 16.52
N ASN A 207 26.46 -14.40 16.00
CA ASN A 207 27.74 -13.69 16.08
C ASN A 207 28.13 -13.35 17.52
N VAL A 208 27.16 -13.00 18.38
CA VAL A 208 27.41 -12.77 19.82
C VAL A 208 27.87 -14.07 20.47
N VAL A 209 27.18 -15.18 20.23
CA VAL A 209 27.48 -16.50 20.79
C VAL A 209 28.88 -16.99 20.38
N ASN A 210 29.28 -16.78 19.13
CA ASN A 210 30.62 -17.15 18.63
C ASN A 210 31.78 -16.38 19.28
N LYS A 211 31.54 -15.31 20.04
CA LYS A 211 32.60 -14.64 20.82
C LYS A 211 33.00 -15.41 22.08
N TYR A 212 32.13 -16.30 22.54
CA TYR A 212 32.21 -17.00 23.83
C TYR A 212 32.49 -18.50 23.69
N ILE A 213 32.59 -18.99 22.46
CA ILE A 213 32.87 -20.40 22.09
C ILE A 213 34.18 -20.42 21.32
#